data_AF-A0A6M3LFV7-F1
#
_entry.id   AF-A0A6M3LFV7-F1
#
_cell.length_a   1.000
_cell.length_b   1.000
_cell.length_c   1.000
_cell.angle_alpha   90.00
_cell.angle_beta   90.00
_cell.angle_gamma   90.00
#
_symmetry.space_group_name_H-M   'P 1'
#
loop_
_entity.id
_entity.type
_entity.pdbx_description
1 polymer ?
#
loop_
_entity_poly.entity_id
_entity_poly.type
_entity_poly.pdbx_seq_one_letter_code
_entity_poly.pdbx_strand_id
1 'polypeptide(L)'
;MGVAVDRATGFYFFDPHDPMLKEVIESSPIVLIHNASSDVPILDKLGIRMQRWEDTMLLAYANGYLEKNLQYLSDNVLRMPYTPVTAQWVGRSKKLQEQGNVAIDHVKMGGWCIEHACNTLALWEDLPHVDLYTDIDRPFIDLILEMEHWGL
;
A
#
# COMPACT_ATOMS: atom_id res chain seq x y z
N MET A 1 2.29 -8.61 -4.36
CA MET A 1 1.93 -7.84 -3.16
C MET A 1 2.98 -8.07 -2.09
N GLY A 2 3.49 -7.00 -1.47
CA GLY A 2 4.41 -7.12 -0.34
C GLY A 2 3.62 -7.17 0.97
N VAL A 3 4.06 -7.98 1.93
CA VAL A 3 3.50 -8.06 3.28
C VAL A 3 4.64 -7.91 4.27
N ALA A 4 4.55 -6.95 5.18
CA ALA A 4 5.53 -6.77 6.24
C ALA A 4 5.20 -7.67 7.45
N VAL A 5 6.22 -8.28 8.03
CA VAL A 5 6.17 -8.95 9.33
C VAL A 5 6.56 -7.96 10.43
N ASP A 6 7.57 -7.15 10.15
CA ASP A 6 8.08 -6.07 10.99
C ASP A 6 8.66 -4.95 10.10
N ARG A 7 9.26 -3.92 10.71
CA ARG A 7 9.81 -2.74 9.99
C ARG A 7 11.00 -3.04 9.06
N ALA A 8 11.60 -4.23 9.14
CA ALA A 8 12.78 -4.62 8.37
C ALA A 8 12.54 -5.88 7.53
N THR A 9 11.51 -6.66 7.86
CA THR A 9 11.28 -7.98 7.31
C THR A 9 9.90 -8.08 6.70
N GLY A 10 9.81 -8.65 5.50
CA GLY A 10 8.55 -8.96 4.85
C GLY A 10 8.69 -10.04 3.79
N PHE A 11 7.56 -10.39 3.19
CA PHE A 11 7.44 -11.38 2.12
C PHE A 11 6.79 -10.76 0.89
N TYR A 12 7.11 -11.33 -0.27
CA TYR A 12 6.51 -10.94 -1.53
C TYR A 12 5.71 -12.09 -2.13
N PHE A 13 4.43 -11.82 -2.37
CA PHE A 13 3.54 -12.68 -3.13
C PHE A 13 3.53 -12.22 -4.58
N PHE A 14 4.10 -13.04 -5.48
CA PHE A 14 4.09 -12.74 -6.91
C PHE A 14 2.68 -12.84 -7.50
N ASP A 15 1.95 -13.90 -7.15
CA ASP A 15 0.57 -14.11 -7.58
C ASP A 15 -0.41 -13.50 -6.57
N PRO A 16 -1.22 -12.49 -6.95
CA PRO A 16 -2.25 -11.95 -6.07
C PRO A 16 -3.42 -12.92 -5.81
N HIS A 17 -3.51 -14.05 -6.53
CA HIS A 17 -4.48 -15.12 -6.29
C HIS A 17 -3.92 -16.25 -5.40
N ASP A 18 -2.72 -16.08 -4.86
CA ASP A 18 -2.12 -17.06 -3.95
C ASP A 18 -3.04 -17.29 -2.73
N PRO A 19 -3.48 -18.53 -2.44
CA PRO A 19 -4.35 -18.81 -1.30
C PRO A 19 -3.75 -18.39 0.04
N MET A 20 -2.42 -18.44 0.17
CA MET A 20 -1.73 -18.01 1.40
C MET A 20 -1.82 -16.49 1.59
N LEU A 21 -1.78 -15.70 0.51
CA LEU A 21 -1.98 -14.25 0.61
C LEU A 21 -3.37 -13.94 1.17
N LYS A 22 -4.38 -14.63 0.65
CA LYS A 22 -5.75 -14.50 1.14
C LYS A 22 -5.85 -14.86 2.62
N GLU A 23 -5.30 -16.00 3.02
CA GLU A 23 -5.32 -16.45 4.43
C GLU A 23 -4.64 -15.44 5.36
N VAL A 24 -3.47 -14.91 4.95
CA VAL A 24 -2.74 -13.88 5.73
C VAL A 24 -3.58 -12.63 5.90
N ILE A 25 -4.20 -12.12 4.83
CA ILE A 25 -5.01 -10.89 4.90
C ILE A 25 -6.28 -11.12 5.72
N GLU A 26 -7.02 -12.20 5.48
CA GLU A 26 -8.30 -12.47 6.15
C GLU A 26 -8.15 -12.84 7.63
N SER A 27 -6.99 -13.38 8.02
CA SER A 27 -6.64 -13.68 9.42
C SER A 27 -6.06 -12.48 10.19
N SER A 28 -5.66 -11.42 9.48
CA SER A 28 -5.10 -10.23 10.10
C SER A 28 -6.21 -9.38 10.76
N PRO A 29 -6.06 -8.97 12.03
CA PRO A 29 -7.05 -8.14 12.71
C PRO A 29 -7.14 -6.73 12.12
N ILE A 30 -6.03 -6.25 11.53
CA ILE A 30 -5.92 -4.95 10.89
C ILE A 30 -4.95 -5.06 9.71
N VAL A 31 -5.32 -4.49 8.57
CA VAL A 31 -4.49 -4.43 7.36
C VAL A 31 -4.07 -2.99 7.12
N LEU A 32 -2.76 -2.74 7.13
CA LEU A 32 -2.21 -1.42 6.88
C LEU A 32 -1.97 -1.24 5.39
N ILE A 33 -2.49 -0.16 4.83
CA ILE A 33 -2.42 0.16 3.41
C ILE A 33 -1.88 1.58 3.26
N HIS A 34 -1.16 1.83 2.17
CA HIS A 34 -0.80 3.18 1.78
C HIS A 34 -1.61 3.56 0.54
N ASN A 35 -2.63 4.42 0.72
CA ASN A 35 -3.65 4.77 -0.26
C ASN A 35 -4.72 3.67 -0.47
N ALA A 36 -5.68 3.61 0.46
CA ALA A 36 -6.76 2.63 0.46
C ALA A 36 -7.70 2.72 -0.75
N SER A 37 -7.87 3.91 -1.35
CA SER A 37 -8.71 4.06 -2.55
C SER A 37 -8.19 3.28 -3.76
N SER A 38 -6.89 2.95 -3.77
CA SER A 38 -6.28 2.11 -4.80
C SER A 38 -6.43 0.62 -4.48
N ASP A 39 -6.00 0.21 -3.28
CA ASP A 39 -5.75 -1.20 -3.00
C ASP A 39 -7.00 -1.94 -2.50
N VAL A 40 -7.91 -1.26 -1.79
CA VAL A 40 -9.15 -1.88 -1.29
C VAL A 40 -10.01 -2.40 -2.44
N PRO A 41 -10.31 -1.63 -3.51
CA PRO A 41 -11.08 -2.14 -4.64
C PRO A 41 -10.42 -3.31 -5.37
N ILE A 42 -9.09 -3.40 -5.35
CA ILE A 42 -8.36 -4.52 -5.95
C ILE A 42 -8.56 -5.78 -5.11
N LEU A 43 -8.39 -5.69 -3.79
CA LEU A 43 -8.60 -6.80 -2.86
C LEU A 43 -10.04 -7.31 -2.89
N ASP A 44 -11.02 -6.40 -2.97
CA ASP A 44 -12.44 -6.75 -3.12
C ASP A 44 -12.71 -7.52 -4.42
N LYS A 45 -12.13 -7.08 -5.55
CA LYS A 45 -12.23 -7.79 -6.84
C LYS A 45 -11.60 -9.18 -6.81
N LEU A 46 -10.55 -9.36 -5.99
CA LEU A 46 -9.92 -10.66 -5.74
C LEU A 46 -10.73 -11.54 -4.76
N GLY A 47 -11.80 -11.01 -4.18
CA GLY A 47 -12.62 -11.72 -3.20
C GLY A 47 -11.88 -11.99 -1.88
N ILE A 48 -10.95 -11.09 -1.52
CA ILE A 48 -10.20 -11.12 -0.26
C ILE A 48 -10.87 -10.14 0.71
N ARG A 49 -11.40 -10.64 1.83
CA ARG A 49 -12.14 -9.82 2.80
C ARG A 49 -11.26 -9.34 3.93
N MET A 50 -11.08 -8.02 4.04
CA MET A 50 -10.40 -7.43 5.19
C MET A 50 -11.39 -7.23 6.34
N GLN A 51 -11.02 -7.62 7.56
CA GLN A 51 -11.85 -7.38 8.75
C GLN A 51 -11.86 -5.89 9.11
N ARG A 52 -10.67 -5.28 9.07
CA ARG A 52 -10.42 -3.86 9.27
C ARG A 52 -9.16 -3.48 8.50
N TRP A 53 -9.12 -2.26 8.00
CA TRP A 53 -7.92 -1.69 7.37
C TRP A 53 -7.71 -0.24 7.80
N GLU A 54 -6.49 0.23 7.67
CA GLU A 54 -6.10 1.62 7.94
C GLU A 54 -5.26 2.16 6.78
N ASP A 55 -5.39 3.47 6.55
CA ASP A 55 -4.71 4.20 5.48
C ASP A 55 -3.66 5.16 6.03
N THR A 56 -2.39 4.81 5.81
CA THR A 56 -1.23 5.61 6.23
C THR A 56 -1.04 6.88 5.41
N MET A 57 -1.57 6.95 4.17
CA MET A 57 -1.55 8.17 3.35
C MET A 57 -2.48 9.22 3.97
N LEU A 58 -3.68 8.81 4.38
CA LEU A 58 -4.63 9.69 5.07
C LEU A 58 -4.15 10.06 6.48
N LEU A 59 -3.53 9.12 7.20
CA LEU A 59 -2.90 9.42 8.49
C LEU A 59 -1.82 10.50 8.34
N ALA A 60 -0.96 10.40 7.31
CA ALA A 60 0.02 11.43 7.02
C ALA A 60 -0.64 12.78 6.68
N TYR A 61 -1.71 12.77 5.89
CA TYR A 61 -2.45 13.98 5.56
C TYR A 61 -3.05 14.66 6.80
N ALA A 62 -3.66 13.88 7.70
CA ALA A 62 -4.21 14.38 8.96
C ALA A 62 -3.14 14.97 9.89
N ASN A 63 -1.89 14.50 9.78
CA ASN A 63 -0.72 15.06 10.46
C ASN A 63 -0.14 16.32 9.79
N GLY A 64 -0.77 16.83 8.72
CA GLY A 64 -0.37 18.05 8.03
C GLY A 64 0.68 17.87 6.92
N TYR A 65 0.99 16.62 6.54
CA TYR A 65 1.87 16.36 5.39
C TYR A 65 1.10 16.57 4.08
N LEU A 66 1.45 17.62 3.33
CA LEU A 66 0.85 17.93 2.02
C LEU A 66 1.31 16.95 0.94
N GLU A 67 2.61 16.63 0.94
CA GLU A 67 3.17 15.59 0.10
C GLU A 67 3.09 14.26 0.85
N LYS A 68 2.26 13.35 0.35
CA LYS A 68 1.83 12.14 1.06
C LYS A 68 2.12 10.85 0.31
N ASN A 69 2.85 10.93 -0.80
CA ASN A 69 3.31 9.75 -1.50
C ASN A 69 4.36 9.00 -0.65
N LEU A 70 4.36 7.66 -0.76
CA LEU A 70 5.22 6.82 0.08
C LEU A 70 6.71 7.12 -0.07
N GLN A 71 7.16 7.52 -1.26
CA GLN A 71 8.55 7.90 -1.49
C GLN A 71 8.95 9.10 -0.63
N TYR A 72 8.19 10.19 -0.73
CA TYR A 72 8.44 11.40 0.02
C TYR A 72 8.43 11.13 1.53
N LEU A 73 7.43 10.39 2.02
CA LEU A 73 7.31 10.08 3.44
C LEU A 73 8.46 9.17 3.92
N SER A 74 8.86 8.19 3.12
CA SER A 74 10.02 7.33 3.43
C SER A 74 11.31 8.13 3.52
N ASP A 75 11.56 9.01 2.55
CA ASP A 75 12.81 9.79 2.45
C ASP A 75 12.90 10.91 3.49
N ASN A 76 11.77 11.56 3.80
CA ASN A 76 11.74 12.80 4.58
C ASN A 76 11.26 12.62 6.02
N VAL A 77 10.35 11.67 6.26
CA VAL A 77 9.82 11.40 7.60
C VAL A 77 10.58 10.24 8.23
N LEU A 78 10.61 9.08 7.57
CA LEU A 78 11.22 7.86 8.14
C LEU A 78 12.75 7.81 8.01
N ARG A 79 13.31 8.54 7.03
CA ARG A 79 14.72 8.40 6.61
C ARG A 79 15.08 6.96 6.26
N MET A 80 14.14 6.25 5.64
CA MET A 80 14.28 4.85 5.22
C MET A 80 14.45 4.75 3.70
N PRO A 81 15.13 3.70 3.19
CA PRO A 81 15.24 3.47 1.75
C PRO A 81 13.86 3.36 1.09
N TYR A 82 13.75 3.94 -0.09
CA TYR A 82 12.59 3.77 -0.95
C TYR A 82 12.97 3.74 -2.43
N THR A 83 12.52 2.72 -3.14
CA THR A 83 12.59 2.62 -4.60
C THR A 83 11.19 2.35 -5.15
N PRO A 84 10.61 3.24 -5.97
CA PRO A 84 9.30 2.97 -6.54
C PRO A 84 9.39 1.75 -7.45
N VAL A 85 8.36 0.89 -7.44
CA VAL A 85 8.30 -0.26 -8.36
C VAL A 85 8.38 0.18 -9.82
N THR A 86 7.99 1.43 -10.09
CA THR A 86 8.05 2.02 -11.43
C THR A 86 9.47 2.24 -11.95
N ALA A 87 10.48 2.22 -11.09
CA ALA A 87 11.88 2.35 -11.45
C ALA A 87 12.35 1.26 -12.43
N GLN A 88 11.71 0.08 -12.43
CA GLN A 88 12.03 -1.02 -13.36
C GLN A 88 11.75 -0.68 -14.84
N TRP A 89 10.90 0.32 -15.10
CA TRP A 89 10.51 0.73 -16.44
C TRP A 89 11.25 1.98 -16.94
N VAL A 90 12.13 2.58 -16.13
CA VAL A 90 12.93 3.74 -16.52
C VAL A 90 13.85 3.37 -17.70
N GLY A 91 13.82 4.20 -18.75
CA GLY A 91 14.62 3.98 -19.96
C GLY A 91 14.07 2.94 -20.94
N ARG A 92 12.89 2.34 -20.66
CA ARG A 92 12.20 1.44 -21.59
C ARG A 92 11.23 2.21 -22.50
N SER A 93 10.99 1.68 -23.70
CA SER A 93 10.01 2.27 -24.63
C SER A 93 8.60 2.19 -24.03
N LYS A 94 7.75 3.19 -24.32
CA LYS A 94 6.34 3.22 -23.85
C LYS A 94 5.58 1.93 -24.17
N LYS A 95 5.85 1.35 -25.35
CA LYS A 95 5.30 0.05 -25.78
C LYS A 95 5.71 -1.12 -24.88
N LEU A 96 6.93 -1.13 -24.35
CA LEU A 96 7.40 -2.14 -23.38
C LEU A 96 6.84 -1.91 -21.98
N GLN A 97 6.54 -0.66 -21.62
CA GLN A 97 5.86 -0.33 -20.36
C GLN A 97 4.39 -0.79 -20.37
N GLU A 98 3.73 -0.67 -21.52
CA GLU A 98 2.34 -1.09 -21.74
C GLU A 98 2.17 -2.61 -21.90
N GLN A 99 3.26 -3.37 -22.15
CA GLN A 99 3.22 -4.83 -22.35
C GLN A 99 3.12 -5.65 -21.05
N GLY A 100 2.98 -5.01 -19.89
CA GLY A 100 2.77 -5.69 -18.61
C GLY A 100 4.03 -6.43 -18.11
N ASN A 101 3.88 -7.68 -17.68
CA ASN A 101 4.93 -8.46 -16.98
C ASN A 101 6.14 -8.88 -17.84
N VAL A 102 6.23 -8.43 -19.10
CA VAL A 102 7.34 -8.81 -19.99
C VAL A 102 8.63 -8.13 -19.53
N ALA A 103 9.63 -8.96 -19.20
CA ALA A 103 10.97 -8.54 -18.74
C ALA A 103 10.99 -7.76 -17.40
N ILE A 104 10.08 -8.06 -16.49
CA ILE A 104 10.15 -7.65 -15.08
C ILE A 104 11.14 -8.55 -14.34
N ASP A 105 12.02 -7.93 -13.53
CA ASP A 105 12.88 -8.65 -12.60
C ASP A 105 12.10 -8.85 -11.30
N HIS A 106 11.50 -10.03 -11.16
CA HIS A 106 10.63 -10.34 -10.01
C HIS A 106 11.38 -10.37 -8.68
N VAL A 107 12.70 -10.62 -8.68
CA VAL A 107 13.50 -10.57 -7.46
C VAL A 107 13.63 -9.12 -6.99
N LYS A 108 13.96 -8.19 -7.90
CA LYS A 108 13.98 -6.75 -7.58
C LYS A 108 12.61 -6.23 -7.20
N MET A 109 11.58 -6.62 -7.94
CA MET A 109 10.20 -6.22 -7.64
C MET A 109 9.78 -6.70 -6.26
N GLY A 110 10.12 -7.94 -5.91
CA GLY A 110 9.85 -8.48 -4.58
C GLY A 110 10.54 -7.67 -3.48
N GLY A 111 11.83 -7.35 -3.65
CA GLY A 111 12.56 -6.50 -2.72
C GLY A 111 11.91 -5.13 -2.49
N TRP A 112 11.51 -4.46 -3.57
CA TRP A 112 10.84 -3.15 -3.48
C TRP A 112 9.43 -3.24 -2.89
N CYS A 113 8.64 -4.26 -3.23
CA CYS A 113 7.34 -4.46 -2.60
C CYS A 113 7.45 -4.73 -1.09
N ILE A 114 8.47 -5.46 -0.66
CA ILE A 114 8.75 -5.69 0.78
C ILE A 114 9.11 -4.36 1.45
N GLU A 115 10.00 -3.58 0.84
CA GLU A 115 10.38 -2.24 1.32
C GLU A 115 9.15 -1.33 1.48
N HIS A 116 8.23 -1.32 0.51
CA HIS A 116 7.01 -0.52 0.58
C HIS A 116 6.11 -0.96 1.72
N ALA A 117 5.95 -2.27 1.93
CA ALA A 117 5.15 -2.79 3.05
C ALA A 117 5.78 -2.43 4.41
N CYS A 118 7.10 -2.56 4.53
CA CYS A 118 7.84 -2.21 5.74
C CYS A 118 7.74 -0.71 6.06
N ASN A 119 7.89 0.15 5.05
CA ASN A 119 7.75 1.59 5.22
C ASN A 119 6.31 2.00 5.55
N THR A 120 5.32 1.31 4.98
CA THR A 120 3.90 1.51 5.35
C THR A 120 3.66 1.19 6.83
N LEU A 121 4.16 0.05 7.31
CA LEU A 121 4.09 -0.30 8.73
C LEU A 121 4.83 0.73 9.60
N ALA A 122 6.03 1.14 9.20
CA ALA A 122 6.81 2.15 9.91
C ALA A 122 6.09 3.51 10.00
N LEU A 123 5.39 3.94 8.94
CA LEU A 123 4.57 5.16 8.97
C LEU A 123 3.43 5.06 9.98
N TRP A 124 2.75 3.91 10.02
CA TRP A 124 1.69 3.67 11.00
C TRP A 124 2.22 3.76 12.44
N GLU A 125 3.40 3.20 12.70
CA GLU A 125 3.98 3.22 14.05
C GLU A 125 4.52 4.59 14.47
N ASP A 126 5.10 5.36 13.54
CA ASP A 126 5.81 6.61 13.86
C ASP A 126 4.91 7.85 13.78
N LEU A 127 3.86 7.83 12.96
CA LEU A 127 2.97 8.99 12.84
C LEU A 127 1.99 9.06 14.02
N PRO A 128 1.77 10.25 14.60
CA PRO A 128 0.74 10.44 15.60
C PRO A 128 -0.66 10.09 15.05
N HIS A 129 -1.41 9.28 15.80
CA HIS A 129 -2.81 8.96 15.49
C HIS A 129 -3.71 10.09 16.00
N VAL A 130 -3.80 11.15 15.20
CA VAL A 130 -4.57 12.35 15.54
C VAL A 130 -6.08 12.13 15.40
N ASP A 131 -6.87 12.82 16.22
CA ASP A 131 -8.34 12.74 16.22
C ASP A 131 -8.94 13.06 14.84
N LEU A 132 -8.30 13.97 14.08
CA LEU A 132 -8.72 14.29 12.71
C LEU A 132 -8.75 13.04 11.82
N TYR A 133 -7.77 12.15 11.97
CA TYR A 133 -7.73 10.90 11.23
C TYR A 133 -8.83 9.95 11.69
N THR A 134 -8.93 9.71 13.00
CA THR A 134 -9.84 8.69 13.56
C THR A 134 -11.30 9.07 13.41
N ASP A 135 -11.62 10.35 13.55
CA ASP A 135 -13.00 10.82 13.68
C ASP A 135 -13.54 11.34 12.34
N ILE A 136 -12.67 11.75 11.41
CA ILE A 136 -13.07 12.34 10.13
C ILE A 136 -12.51 11.52 8.97
N ASP A 137 -11.20 11.50 8.74
CA ASP A 137 -10.67 10.97 7.47
C ASP A 137 -10.95 9.45 7.33
N ARG A 138 -10.80 8.68 8.40
CA ARG A 138 -10.97 7.22 8.38
C ARG A 138 -12.42 6.78 8.12
N PRO A 139 -13.46 7.35 8.75
CA PRO A 139 -14.85 7.01 8.41
C PRO A 139 -15.25 7.47 7.00
N PHE A 140 -14.73 8.61 6.53
CA PHE A 140 -15.14 9.17 5.23
C PHE A 140 -14.59 8.39 4.04
N ILE A 141 -13.42 7.74 4.16
CA ILE A 141 -12.87 6.95 3.06
C ILE A 141 -13.72 5.71 2.76
N ASP A 142 -14.39 5.11 3.76
CA ASP A 142 -15.34 4.01 3.53
C ASP A 142 -16.52 4.47 2.66
N LEU A 143 -17.04 5.68 2.93
CA LEU A 143 -18.12 6.28 2.14
C LEU A 143 -17.66 6.59 0.70
N ILE A 144 -16.45 7.13 0.52
CA ILE A 144 -15.91 7.42 -0.81
C ILE A 144 -15.77 6.13 -1.62
N LEU A 145 -15.20 5.09 -1.03
CA LEU A 145 -15.08 3.77 -1.66
C LEU A 145 -16.43 3.18 -2.06
N GLU A 146 -17.45 3.35 -1.21
CA GLU A 146 -18.82 2.96 -1.53
C GLU A 146 -19.36 3.75 -2.73
N MET A 147 -19.19 5.08 -2.76
CA MET A 147 -19.62 5.92 -3.89
C MET A 147 -18.93 5.53 -5.20
N GLU A 148 -17.61 5.30 -5.18
CA GLU A 148 -16.84 4.85 -6.34
C GLU A 148 -17.31 3.48 -6.84
N HIS A 149 -17.66 2.56 -5.93
CA HIS A 149 -18.23 1.26 -6.27
C HIS A 149 -19.54 1.40 -7.06
N TRP A 150 -20.38 2.37 -6.70
CA TRP A 150 -21.66 2.65 -7.38
C TRP A 150 -21.52 3.54 -8.63
N GLY A 151 -20.33 4.09 -8.89
CA GLY A 151 -20.07 4.95 -10.05
C GLY A 151 -20.64 6.37 -9.93
N LEU A 152 -20.74 6.90 -8.71
CA LEU A 152 -21.17 8.26 -8.40
C LEU A 152 -20.02 9.26 -8.30
#